data_AF-A0A8T7JV67-F1
#
_entry.id   AF-A0A8T7JV67-F1
#
_cell.length_a   1.000
_cell.length_b   1.000
_cell.length_c   1.000
_cell.angle_alpha   90.00
_cell.angle_beta   90.00
_cell.angle_gamma   90.00
#
_symmetry.space_group_name_H-M   'P 1'
#
loop_
_entity.id
_entity.type
_entity.pdbx_description
1 polymer ?
#
loop_
_entity_poly.entity_id
_entity_poly.type
_entity_poly.pdbx_seq_one_letter_code
_entity_poly.pdbx_strand_id
1 'polypeptide(L)'
;MLKKINWRKLTIQFLLLNIAAIIGALSIIIFMAPAQVAPAGVSGLGVVLNHLFGTPIGLIILIGNIPIQILAYRMLGGWRVIARTV
;
A
#
# COMPACT_ATOMS: atom_id res chain seq x y z
N MET A 1 3.03 -11.29 -28.94
CA MET A 1 3.50 -12.41 -28.09
C MET A 1 2.71 -12.44 -26.78
N LEU A 2 1.77 -13.36 -26.63
CA LEU A 2 1.03 -13.56 -25.37
C LEU A 2 1.96 -14.24 -24.35
N LYS A 3 2.32 -13.52 -23.29
CA LYS A 3 3.19 -14.01 -22.21
C LYS A 3 2.44 -15.10 -21.46
N LYS A 4 2.86 -16.37 -21.54
CA LYS A 4 2.27 -17.46 -20.76
C LYS A 4 2.30 -17.09 -19.28
N ILE A 5 1.12 -16.97 -18.66
CA ILE A 5 0.96 -16.69 -17.24
C ILE A 5 1.51 -17.88 -16.46
N ASN A 6 2.54 -17.65 -15.65
CA ASN A 6 3.15 -18.68 -14.81
C ASN A 6 2.53 -18.60 -13.41
N TRP A 7 1.51 -19.43 -13.18
CA TRP A 7 0.72 -19.44 -11.94
C TRP A 7 1.55 -19.66 -10.68
N ARG A 8 2.62 -20.49 -10.73
CA ARG A 8 3.55 -20.66 -9.59
C ARG A 8 4.27 -19.37 -9.22
N LYS A 9 4.70 -18.59 -10.22
CA LYS A 9 5.39 -17.32 -9.97
C LYS A 9 4.41 -16.29 -9.40
N LEU A 10 3.19 -16.27 -9.91
CA LEU A 10 2.13 -15.39 -9.44
C LEU A 10 1.76 -15.66 -7.97
N THR A 11 1.55 -16.93 -7.60
CA THR A 11 1.20 -17.29 -6.22
C THR A 11 2.32 -16.95 -5.23
N ILE A 12 3.58 -17.22 -5.58
CA ILE A 12 4.73 -16.85 -4.74
C ILE A 12 4.80 -15.33 -4.57
N GLN A 13 4.58 -14.55 -5.64
CA GLN A 13 4.55 -13.09 -5.55
C GLN A 13 3.47 -12.58 -4.60
N PHE A 14 2.24 -13.08 -4.71
CA PHE A 14 1.15 -12.69 -3.81
C PHE A 14 1.45 -13.07 -2.35
N LEU A 15 2.06 -14.23 -2.11
CA LEU A 15 2.44 -14.67 -0.77
C LEU A 15 3.49 -13.73 -0.17
N LEU A 16 4.53 -13.41 -0.94
CA LEU A 16 5.59 -12.49 -0.52
C LEU A 16 5.05 -11.08 -0.25
N LEU A 17 4.13 -10.59 -1.08
CA LEU A 17 3.45 -9.30 -0.89
C LEU A 17 2.67 -9.26 0.42
N ASN A 18 1.92 -10.32 0.73
CA ASN A 18 1.18 -10.39 1.99
C ASN A 18 2.11 -10.41 3.21
N ILE A 19 3.19 -11.19 3.15
CA ILE A 19 4.19 -11.23 4.23
C ILE A 19 4.85 -9.86 4.40
N ALA A 20 5.26 -9.21 3.31
CA ALA A 20 5.83 -7.87 3.34
C ALA A 20 4.85 -6.84 3.93
N ALA A 21 3.57 -6.92 3.57
CA ALA A 21 2.54 -6.04 4.10
C ALA A 21 2.34 -6.22 5.62
N ILE A 22 2.34 -7.47 6.11
CA ILE A 22 2.25 -7.77 7.55
C ILE A 22 3.46 -7.21 8.29
N ILE A 23 4.67 -7.43 7.76
CA ILE A 23 5.91 -6.90 8.35
C ILE A 23 5.89 -5.37 8.36
N GLY A 24 5.43 -4.74 7.29
CA GLY A 24 5.27 -3.28 7.20
C GLY A 24 4.27 -2.73 8.23
N ALA A 25 3.12 -3.40 8.39
CA ALA A 25 2.14 -3.02 9.40
C ALA A 25 2.69 -3.16 10.82
N LEU A 26 3.39 -4.25 11.12
CA LEU A 26 4.06 -4.45 12.41
C LEU A 26 5.12 -3.37 12.67
N SER A 27 5.90 -2.99 11.65
CA SER A 27 6.88 -1.91 11.75
C SER A 27 6.21 -0.58 12.12
N ILE A 28 5.07 -0.27 11.50
CA ILE A 28 4.30 0.95 11.82
C ILE A 28 3.79 0.91 13.25
N ILE A 29 3.21 -0.22 13.70
CA ILE A 29 2.61 -0.33 15.04
C ILE A 29 3.67 -0.32 16.14
N ILE A 30 4.79 -1.02 15.95
CA ILE A 30 5.80 -1.24 17.00
C ILE A 30 6.79 -0.08 17.06
N PHE A 31 7.17 0.51 15.93
CA PHE A 31 8.19 1.55 15.87
C PHE A 31 7.63 2.93 15.55
N MET A 32 6.86 3.07 14.47
CA MET A 32 6.50 4.40 13.96
C MET A 32 5.41 5.09 14.77
N ALA A 33 4.36 4.37 15.17
CA ALA A 33 3.25 4.88 15.95
C ALA A 33 3.70 5.39 17.34
N PRO A 34 4.46 4.63 18.16
CA PRO A 34 4.93 5.12 19.45
C PRO A 34 6.02 6.18 19.33
N ALA A 35 6.85 6.14 18.27
CA ALA A 35 7.85 7.18 18.02
C ALA A 35 7.28 8.45 17.39
N GLN A 36 5.98 8.50 17.05
CA GLN A 36 5.32 9.60 16.36
C GLN A 36 6.01 10.00 15.04
N VAL A 37 6.72 9.06 14.41
CA VAL A 37 7.40 9.31 13.14
C VAL A 37 6.42 8.98 12.03
N ALA A 38 5.90 9.99 11.35
CA ALA A 38 5.03 9.79 10.20
C ALA A 38 5.88 9.40 8.95
N PRO A 39 5.64 8.23 8.32
CA PRO A 39 6.24 7.93 7.01
C PRO A 39 5.76 8.94 5.96
N ALA A 40 6.51 9.22 4.90
CA ALA A 40 6.07 10.17 3.88
C ALA A 40 4.84 9.66 3.08
N GLY A 41 4.00 10.59 2.59
CA GLY A 41 2.84 10.29 1.74
C GLY A 41 1.53 9.98 2.50
N VAL A 42 0.63 9.18 1.88
CA VAL A 42 -0.68 8.82 2.46
C VAL A 42 -0.54 8.01 3.76
N SER A 43 0.49 7.18 3.86
CA SER A 43 0.77 6.42 5.09
C SER A 43 1.10 7.31 6.28
N GLY A 44 1.76 8.46 6.05
CA GLY A 44 2.00 9.48 7.08
C GLY A 44 0.73 10.15 7.56
N LEU A 45 -0.14 10.53 6.62
CA LEU A 45 -1.48 11.02 6.94
C LEU A 45 -2.26 9.98 7.75
N GLY A 46 -2.11 8.70 7.41
CA GLY A 46 -2.66 7.57 8.16
C GLY A 46 -2.23 7.56 9.62
N VAL A 47 -0.93 7.69 9.89
CA VAL A 47 -0.37 7.72 11.26
C VAL A 47 -0.82 8.96 12.03
N VAL A 48 -0.78 10.14 11.40
CA VAL A 48 -1.20 11.40 12.05
C VAL A 48 -2.69 11.36 12.42
N LEU A 49 -3.56 10.94 11.50
CA LEU A 49 -4.99 10.84 11.76
C LEU A 49 -5.31 9.71 12.76
N ASN A 50 -4.55 8.61 12.76
CA ASN A 50 -4.66 7.60 13.81
C ASN A 50 -4.31 8.17 15.19
N HIS A 51 -3.28 9.01 15.28
CA HIS A 51 -2.91 9.65 16.53
C HIS A 51 -3.96 10.66 17.01
N LEU A 52 -4.58 11.41 16.09
CA LEU A 52 -5.58 12.44 16.43
C LEU A 52 -6.99 11.89 16.66
N PHE A 53 -7.41 10.89 15.89
CA PHE A 53 -8.81 10.41 15.83
C PHE A 53 -8.96 8.91 16.12
N GLY A 54 -7.87 8.18 16.38
CA GLY A 54 -7.92 6.72 16.60
C GLY A 54 -8.29 5.91 15.36
N THR A 55 -8.35 6.54 14.18
CA THR A 55 -8.82 5.91 12.94
C THR A 55 -7.85 4.83 12.45
N PRO A 56 -8.33 3.70 11.90
CA PRO A 56 -7.45 2.64 11.40
C PRO A 56 -6.53 3.15 10.27
N ILE A 57 -5.21 3.05 10.46
CA ILE A 57 -4.20 3.53 9.50
C ILE A 57 -4.41 2.91 8.11
N GLY A 58 -4.72 1.61 8.07
CA GLY A 58 -4.98 0.89 6.82
C GLY A 58 -6.16 1.45 6.03
N LEU A 59 -7.21 1.94 6.70
CA LEU A 59 -8.38 2.52 6.04
C LEU A 59 -8.01 3.84 5.33
N ILE A 60 -7.21 4.68 5.99
CA ILE A 60 -6.76 5.96 5.43
C ILE A 60 -5.84 5.74 4.23
N ILE A 61 -4.94 4.76 4.33
CA ILE A 61 -4.07 4.37 3.22
C ILE A 61 -4.89 3.89 2.02
N LEU A 62 -5.91 3.07 2.27
CA LEU A 62 -6.77 2.54 1.22
C LEU A 62 -7.57 3.65 0.53
N ILE A 63 -8.18 4.55 1.31
CA ILE A 63 -8.94 5.69 0.77
C ILE A 63 -8.03 6.64 0.00
N GLY A 64 -6.86 6.97 0.54
CA GLY A 64 -5.93 7.89 -0.11
C GLY A 64 -5.24 7.32 -1.35
N ASN A 65 -5.09 5.99 -1.45
CA ASN A 65 -4.55 5.36 -2.65
C ASN A 65 -5.53 5.36 -3.84
N ILE A 66 -6.85 5.31 -3.61
CA ILE A 66 -7.87 5.35 -4.68
C ILE A 66 -7.67 6.57 -5.63
N PRO A 67 -7.64 7.83 -5.14
CA PRO A 67 -7.45 8.98 -6.02
C PRO A 67 -6.07 8.98 -6.69
N ILE A 68 -5.02 8.52 -6.00
CA ILE A 68 -3.67 8.40 -6.57
C ILE A 68 -3.68 7.39 -7.72
N GLN A 69 -4.35 6.25 -7.57
CA GLN A 69 -4.47 5.25 -8.63
C GLN A 69 -5.32 5.73 -9.80
N ILE A 70 -6.35 6.54 -9.57
CA ILE A 70 -7.12 7.18 -10.65
C ILE A 70 -6.25 8.19 -11.42
N LEU A 71 -5.44 8.99 -10.73
CA LEU A 71 -4.49 9.91 -11.36
C LEU A 71 -3.41 9.15 -12.13
N ALA A 72 -2.85 8.10 -11.53
CA ALA A 72 -1.90 7.20 -12.18
C ALA A 72 -2.49 6.56 -13.45
N TYR A 73 -3.77 6.17 -13.42
CA TYR A 73 -4.47 5.63 -14.60
C TYR A 73 -4.46 6.61 -15.76
N ARG A 74 -4.83 7.86 -15.46
CA ARG A 74 -4.93 8.93 -16.46
C ARG A 74 -3.57 9.38 -16.98
N MET A 75 -2.54 9.40 -16.13
CA MET A 75 -1.23 9.97 -16.47
C MET A 75 -0.20 8.95 -16.99
N LEU A 76 -0.23 7.69 -16.52
CA LEU A 76 0.82 6.69 -16.77
C LEU A 76 0.43 5.61 -17.81
N GLY A 77 -0.72 5.73 -18.47
CA GLY A 77 -1.06 4.87 -19.62
C GLY A 77 -1.83 3.59 -19.31
N GLY A 78 -2.72 3.62 -18.31
CA GLY A 78 -3.77 2.60 -18.12
C GLY A 78 -3.45 1.43 -17.17
N TRP A 79 -4.32 0.41 -17.16
CA TRP A 79 -4.37 -0.64 -16.13
C TRP A 79 -3.10 -1.49 -15.96
N ARG A 80 -2.21 -1.53 -16.95
CA ARG A 80 -0.96 -2.31 -16.89
C ARG A 80 0.03 -1.77 -15.85
N VAL A 81 -0.02 -0.47 -15.56
CA VAL A 81 0.85 0.17 -14.57
C VAL A 81 0.27 -0.03 -13.17
N ILE A 82 -1.03 0.20 -13.00
CA ILE A 82 -1.71 0.13 -11.69
C ILE A 82 -1.74 -1.28 -11.12
N ALA A 83 -1.94 -2.30 -11.95
CA ALA A 83 -1.93 -3.69 -11.50
C ALA A 83 -0.57 -4.15 -10.93
N ARG A 84 0.48 -3.31 -11.03
CA ARG A 84 1.82 -3.56 -10.48
C ARG A 84 2.18 -2.64 -9.31
N THR A 85 1.32 -1.68 -8.95
CA THR A 85 1.63 -0.62 -7.97
C THR A 85 1.12 -0.93 -6.57
N VAL A 86 0.50 -2.10 -6.34
CA VAL A 86 0.02 -2.54 -5.03
C VAL A 86 0.82 -3.74 -4.58
#